data_AF-A0A8X7TMI2-F1
#
_entry.id   AF-A0A8X7TMI2-F1
#
_cell.length_a   1.000
_cell.length_b   1.000
_cell.length_c   1.000
_cell.angle_alpha   90.00
_cell.angle_beta   90.00
_cell.angle_gamma   90.00
#
_symmetry.space_group_name_H-M   'P 1'
#
loop_
_entity.id
_entity.type
_entity.pdbx_description
1 polymer ?
#
loop_
_entity_poly.entity_id
_entity_poly.type
_entity_poly.pdbx_seq_one_letter_code
_entity_poly.pdbx_strand_id
1 'polypeptide(L)'
;MDLHVSLPWELEEEILSRLPPQSLVRFRTLSKRWDSLFNDKSFINNHLSLSRPQFIFLTKSKIYSIDIIDQRVTLRGLHFSCRDSNLQYRRITTCDELLFCKYPPFHSKMETALWSPWLRQANLIKLSVGKEFNVFGLGYDNS
;
A
#
# COMPACT_ATOMS: atom_id res chain seq x y z
N MET A 1 24.30 2.86 42.66
CA MET A 1 24.01 1.72 41.77
C MET A 1 22.93 2.20 40.82
N ASP A 2 23.33 2.62 39.61
CA ASP A 2 22.39 3.00 38.57
C ASP A 2 21.72 1.73 38.04
N LEU A 3 20.44 1.55 38.38
CA LEU A 3 19.61 0.50 37.80
C LEU A 3 19.36 0.86 36.34
N HIS A 4 20.15 0.27 35.44
CA HIS A 4 19.88 0.31 34.01
C HIS A 4 18.62 -0.49 33.72
N VAL A 5 17.46 0.17 33.75
CA VAL A 5 16.17 -0.45 33.40
C VAL A 5 16.13 -0.63 31.89
N SER A 6 16.48 -1.83 31.42
CA SER A 6 16.25 -2.24 30.04
C SER A 6 14.81 -2.69 29.86
N LEU A 7 14.16 -2.24 28.78
CA LEU A 7 12.84 -2.72 28.43
C LEU A 7 12.90 -4.24 28.11
N PRO A 8 12.00 -5.08 28.66
CA PRO A 8 11.86 -6.47 28.24
C PRO A 8 11.65 -6.58 26.73
N TRP A 9 12.16 -7.66 26.15
CA TRP A 9 12.14 -7.84 24.70
C TRP A 9 10.72 -7.96 24.14
N GLU A 10 9.84 -8.63 24.87
CA GLU A 10 8.45 -8.82 24.50
C GLU A 10 7.72 -7.47 24.37
N LEU A 11 8.08 -6.51 25.22
CA LEU A 11 7.54 -5.15 25.16
C LEU A 11 8.17 -4.33 24.04
N GLU A 12 9.46 -4.52 23.73
CA GLU A 12 10.08 -3.94 22.53
C GLU A 12 9.37 -4.42 21.26
N GLU A 13 9.14 -5.73 21.12
CA GLU A 13 8.42 -6.31 19.99
C GLU A 13 7.00 -5.75 19.88
N GLU A 14 6.26 -5.65 21.00
CA GLU A 14 4.92 -5.05 21.01
C GLU A 14 4.94 -3.59 20.55
N ILE A 15 5.90 -2.78 21.02
CA ILE A 15 6.03 -1.39 20.59
C ILE A 15 6.35 -1.31 19.10
N LEU A 16 7.33 -2.07 18.63
CA LEU A 16 7.74 -2.11 17.23
C LEU A 16 6.59 -2.57 16.32
N SER A 17 5.78 -3.55 16.75
CA SER A 17 4.63 -4.06 16.01
C SER A 17 3.56 -2.99 15.72
N ARG A 18 3.53 -1.90 16.49
CA ARG A 18 2.55 -0.80 16.33
C ARG A 18 3.08 0.36 15.50
N LEU A 19 4.35 0.36 15.15
CA LEU A 19 4.96 1.46 14.41
C LEU A 19 4.64 1.38 12.92
N PRO A 20 4.53 2.52 12.21
CA PRO A 20 4.40 2.52 10.77
C PRO A 20 5.59 1.84 10.08
N PRO A 21 5.39 1.17 8.92
CA PRO A 21 6.47 0.51 8.18
C PRO A 21 7.68 1.41 7.90
N GLN A 22 7.45 2.69 7.61
CA GLN A 22 8.52 3.67 7.35
C GLN A 22 9.46 3.86 8.55
N SER A 23 8.93 3.81 9.78
CA SER A 23 9.75 3.89 10.99
C SER A 23 10.58 2.62 11.16
N LEU A 24 9.98 1.45 10.92
CA LEU A 24 10.66 0.15 11.01
C LEU A 24 11.83 0.04 10.03
N VAL A 25 11.66 0.52 8.79
CA VAL A 25 12.75 0.57 7.80
C VAL A 25 13.94 1.39 8.32
N ARG A 26 13.70 2.52 8.98
CA ARG A 26 14.78 3.34 9.58
C ARG A 26 15.43 2.63 10.77
N PHE A 27 14.66 1.84 11.52
CA PHE A 27 15.15 1.15 12.71
C PHE A 27 16.03 -0.06 12.38
N ARG A 28 15.96 -0.59 11.16
CA ARG A 28 16.89 -1.63 10.66
C ARG A 28 18.36 -1.22 10.85
N THR A 29 18.69 0.05 10.66
CA THR A 29 20.08 0.52 10.76
C THR A 29 20.55 0.72 12.20
N LEU A 30 19.65 0.67 13.19
CA LEU A 30 19.96 0.96 14.59
C LEU A 30 20.33 -0.29 15.39
N SER A 31 19.86 -1.46 14.97
CA SER A 31 20.05 -2.71 15.72
C SER A 31 19.95 -3.93 14.81
N LYS A 32 20.94 -4.82 14.89
CA LYS A 32 20.90 -6.14 14.24
C LYS A 32 19.73 -7.00 14.74
N ARG A 33 19.36 -6.84 16.02
CA ARG A 33 18.25 -7.56 16.62
C ARG A 33 16.92 -7.13 16.01
N TRP A 34 16.74 -5.83 15.82
CA TRP A 34 15.55 -5.28 15.17
C TRP A 34 15.50 -5.63 13.68
N ASP A 35 16.62 -5.56 12.97
CA ASP A 35 16.65 -5.98 11.56
C ASP A 35 16.28 -7.46 11.39
N SER A 36 16.78 -8.34 12.28
CA SER A 36 16.36 -9.75 12.30
C SER A 36 14.87 -9.91 12.60
N LEU A 37 14.33 -9.16 13.56
CA LEU A 37 12.91 -9.19 13.91
C LEU A 37 12.03 -8.78 12.72
N PHE A 38 12.43 -7.74 11.97
CA PHE A 38 11.64 -7.25 10.84
C PHE A 38 11.67 -8.17 9.62
N ASN A 39 12.49 -9.21 9.64
CA ASN A 39 12.50 -10.28 8.63
C ASN A 39 11.79 -11.55 9.13
N ASP A 40 11.34 -11.59 10.39
CA ASP A 40 10.60 -12.71 10.94
C ASP A 40 9.15 -12.74 10.43
N LYS A 41 8.70 -13.91 9.97
CA LYS A 41 7.36 -14.07 9.39
C LYS A 41 6.25 -13.87 10.42
N SER A 42 6.47 -14.26 11.68
CA SER A 42 5.49 -14.08 12.74
C SER A 42 5.32 -12.59 13.05
N PHE A 43 6.43 -11.86 13.17
CA PHE A 43 6.41 -10.41 13.34
C PHE A 43 5.70 -9.71 12.18
N ILE A 44 6.03 -10.06 10.93
CA ILE A 44 5.37 -9.49 9.74
C ILE A 44 3.87 -9.76 9.75
N ASN A 45 3.44 -11.00 10.01
CA ASN A 45 2.02 -11.34 10.05
C ASN A 45 1.28 -10.63 11.19
N ASN A 46 1.91 -10.49 12.36
CA ASN A 46 1.34 -9.73 13.47
C ASN A 46 1.26 -8.24 13.16
N HIS A 47 2.29 -7.67 12.54
CA HIS A 47 2.30 -6.27 12.11
C HIS A 47 1.21 -5.99 11.06
N LEU A 48 1.02 -6.91 10.10
CA LEU A 48 -0.04 -6.84 9.09
C LEU A 48 -1.43 -7.01 9.71
N SER A 49 -1.60 -7.87 10.72
CA SER A 49 -2.89 -8.04 11.39
C SER A 49 -3.27 -6.84 12.27
N LEU A 50 -2.28 -6.13 12.80
CA LEU A 50 -2.44 -4.86 13.50
C LEU A 50 -2.60 -3.66 12.54
N SER A 51 -2.28 -3.85 11.26
CA SER A 51 -2.46 -2.81 10.26
C SER A 51 -3.94 -2.49 10.12
N ARG A 52 -4.29 -1.23 10.40
CA ARG A 52 -5.68 -0.78 10.41
C ARG A 52 -6.29 -0.96 9.01
N PRO A 53 -7.55 -1.41 8.91
CA PRO A 53 -8.23 -1.46 7.62
C PRO A 53 -8.38 -0.04 7.09
N GLN A 54 -7.56 0.30 6.10
CA GLN A 54 -7.71 1.54 5.35
C GLN A 54 -8.54 1.22 4.11
N PHE A 55 -9.73 1.78 4.05
CA PHE A 55 -10.61 1.57 2.91
C PHE A 55 -10.27 2.59 1.83
N ILE A 56 -10.19 2.12 0.59
CA ILE A 56 -10.16 3.02 -0.55
C ILE A 56 -11.59 3.17 -1.05
N PHE A 57 -12.10 4.40 -0.96
CA PHE A 57 -13.44 4.74 -1.44
C PHE A 57 -13.35 5.51 -2.75
N LEU A 58 -14.05 4.98 -3.76
CA LEU A 58 -14.02 5.52 -5.11
C LEU A 58 -15.35 6.19 -5.43
N THR A 59 -15.26 7.44 -5.88
CA THR A 59 -16.41 8.19 -6.42
C THR A 59 -16.23 8.37 -7.92
N LYS A 60 -17.22 8.97 -8.59
CA LYS A 60 -17.16 9.25 -10.04
C LYS A 60 -15.98 10.13 -10.46
N SER A 61 -15.41 10.92 -9.54
CA SER A 61 -14.35 11.90 -9.83
C SER A 61 -13.18 11.92 -8.86
N LYS A 62 -13.29 11.28 -7.69
CA LYS A 62 -12.27 11.33 -6.62
C LYS A 62 -12.07 9.99 -5.95
N ILE A 63 -10.85 9.77 -5.46
CA ILE A 63 -10.46 8.63 -4.66
C ILE A 63 -10.12 9.13 -3.25
N TYR A 64 -10.62 8.41 -2.24
CA TYR A 64 -10.36 8.70 -0.84
C TYR A 64 -9.76 7.48 -0.15
N SER A 65 -8.80 7.72 0.74
CA SER A 65 -8.44 6.78 1.79
C SER A 65 -9.28 7.12 3.02
N ILE A 66 -9.84 6.09 3.63
CA ILE A 66 -10.64 6.18 4.85
C ILE A 66 -9.86 5.50 5.95
N ASP A 67 -9.49 6.27 6.96
CA ASP A 67 -8.90 5.75 8.18
C ASP A 67 -9.96 5.74 9.28
N ILE A 68 -10.13 4.60 9.96
CA ILE A 68 -10.96 4.49 11.16
C ILE A 68 -10.03 4.43 12.38
N ILE A 69 -9.99 5.53 13.14
CA ILE A 69 -9.16 5.66 14.34
C ILE A 69 -10.06 5.94 15.52
N ASP A 70 -10.13 4.99 16.46
CA ASP A 70 -10.84 5.13 17.74
C ASP A 70 -12.28 5.63 17.55
N GLN A 71 -13.00 4.97 16.64
CA GLN A 71 -14.37 5.29 16.21
C GLN A 71 -14.53 6.62 15.45
N ARG A 72 -13.44 7.32 15.12
CA ARG A 72 -13.44 8.48 14.23
C ARG A 72 -13.10 8.05 12.82
N VAL A 73 -13.92 8.47 11.87
CA VAL A 73 -13.68 8.30 10.44
C VAL A 73 -12.96 9.53 9.92
N THR A 74 -11.74 9.36 9.39
CA THR A 74 -11.02 10.44 8.70
C THR A 74 -10.93 10.14 7.22
N LEU A 75 -11.28 11.13 6.41
CA LEU A 75 -11.30 11.03 4.95
C LEU A 75 -10.09 11.78 4.40
N ARG A 76 -9.17 11.09 3.74
CA ARG A 76 -8.02 11.68 3.06
C ARG A 76 -8.20 11.59 1.55
N GLY A 77 -8.28 12.74 0.89
CA GLY A 77 -8.29 12.79 -0.57
C GLY A 77 -6.96 12.27 -1.14
N LEU A 78 -7.01 11.26 -1.98
CA LEU A 78 -5.85 10.75 -2.69
C LEU A 78 -5.77 11.43 -4.06
N HIS A 79 -4.73 12.23 -4.25
CA HIS A 79 -4.51 12.92 -5.52
C HIS A 79 -4.03 11.93 -6.57
N PHE A 80 -4.94 11.54 -7.47
CA PHE A 80 -4.65 10.65 -8.57
C PHE A 80 -4.19 11.48 -9.78
N SER A 81 -2.93 11.32 -10.20
CA SER A 81 -2.31 12.15 -11.24
C SER A 81 -2.54 11.67 -12.68
N CYS A 82 -3.40 10.67 -12.89
CA CYS A 82 -3.68 10.21 -14.25
C CYS A 82 -4.52 11.27 -14.99
N ARG A 83 -4.00 11.73 -16.13
CA ARG A 83 -4.46 12.91 -16.87
C ARG A 83 -5.91 12.89 -17.39
N ASP A 84 -6.64 11.79 -17.23
CA ASP A 84 -8.05 11.69 -17.63
C ASP A 84 -8.99 11.83 -16.44
N SER A 85 -9.87 12.84 -16.54
CA SER A 85 -10.77 13.33 -15.50
C SER A 85 -11.96 12.42 -15.19
N ASN A 86 -12.19 11.35 -15.93
CA ASN A 86 -13.40 10.52 -15.78
C ASN A 86 -13.08 9.11 -15.24
N LEU A 87 -13.21 8.94 -13.92
CA LEU A 87 -13.14 7.62 -13.26
C LEU A 87 -14.37 6.74 -13.57
N GLN A 88 -15.45 7.31 -14.10
CA GLN A 88 -16.74 6.64 -14.32
C GLN A 88 -16.65 5.38 -15.22
N TYR A 89 -15.64 5.31 -16.07
CA TYR A 89 -15.44 4.19 -16.99
C TYR A 89 -14.26 3.29 -16.61
N ARG A 90 -13.62 3.54 -15.46
CA ARG A 90 -12.40 2.85 -15.06
C ARG A 90 -12.72 1.64 -14.18
N ARG A 91 -12.22 0.46 -14.56
CA ARG A 91 -12.24 -0.70 -13.66
C ARG A 91 -11.01 -0.64 -12.76
N ILE A 92 -11.23 -0.65 -11.44
CA ILE A 92 -10.16 -0.64 -10.45
C ILE A 92 -10.08 -2.01 -9.78
N THR A 93 -8.91 -2.62 -9.79
CA THR A 93 -8.63 -3.90 -9.12
C THR A 93 -7.49 -3.71 -8.12
N THR A 94 -7.53 -4.43 -7.01
CA THR A 94 -6.52 -4.37 -5.94
C THR A 94 -5.63 -5.60 -6.00
N CYS A 95 -4.33 -5.44 -5.80
CA CYS A 95 -3.38 -6.53 -5.62
C CYS A 95 -2.26 -6.03 -4.71
N ASP A 96 -2.07 -6.66 -3.55
CA ASP A 96 -0.97 -6.42 -2.60
C ASP A 96 -0.59 -4.93 -2.47
N GLU A 97 -1.55 -4.13 -2.01
CA GLU A 97 -1.43 -2.68 -1.77
C GLU A 97 -1.35 -1.78 -3.02
N LEU A 98 -1.34 -2.36 -4.21
CA LEU A 98 -1.39 -1.65 -5.49
C LEU A 98 -2.80 -1.60 -6.06
N LEU A 99 -3.12 -0.45 -6.65
CA LEU A 99 -4.35 -0.21 -7.39
C LEU A 99 -4.08 -0.25 -8.89
N PHE A 100 -4.72 -1.20 -9.54
CA PHE A 100 -4.78 -1.34 -10.98
C PHE A 100 -5.94 -0.59 -11.53
N CYS A 101 -5.68 0.26 -12.50
CA CYS A 101 -6.73 0.99 -13.17
C CYS A 101 -6.73 0.70 -14.66
N LYS A 102 -7.82 0.11 -15.13
CA LYS A 102 -8.03 -0.28 -16.53
C LYS A 102 -8.99 0.69 -17.20
N TYR A 103 -8.60 1.18 -18.37
CA TYR A 103 -9.48 1.94 -19.24
C TYR A 103 -10.37 0.98 -20.06
N PRO A 104 -11.58 1.40 -20.45
CA PRO A 104 -12.40 0.63 -21.38
C PRO A 104 -11.68 0.44 -22.72
N PRO A 105 -11.96 -0.68 -23.42
CA PRO A 105 -11.36 -0.98 -24.72
C PRO A 105 -11.72 0.03 -25.83
N PHE A 106 -12.70 0.91 -25.61
CA PHE A 106 -13.14 1.91 -26.59
C PHE A 106 -12.31 3.19 -26.65
N HIS A 107 -11.28 3.34 -25.79
CA HIS A 107 -10.35 4.46 -25.87
C HIS A 107 -9.16 4.11 -26.76
N SER A 108 -8.76 5.05 -27.62
CA SER A 108 -7.62 4.92 -28.56
C SER A 108 -6.26 4.72 -27.88
N LYS A 109 -6.20 4.72 -26.55
CA LYS A 109 -5.02 4.46 -25.73
C LYS A 109 -5.32 3.34 -24.74
N MET A 110 -4.80 2.14 -25.03
CA MET A 110 -4.73 1.04 -24.06
C MET A 110 -3.60 1.31 -23.04
N GLU A 111 -3.78 2.33 -22.21
CA GLU A 111 -2.86 2.59 -21.09
C GLU A 111 -3.40 1.89 -19.84
N THR A 112 -2.55 1.20 -19.08
CA THR A 112 -2.92 0.72 -17.74
C THR A 112 -2.10 1.49 -16.71
N ALA A 113 -2.76 2.11 -15.74
CA ALA A 113 -2.07 2.79 -14.66
C ALA A 113 -1.93 1.84 -13.47
N LEU A 114 -0.68 1.64 -13.05
CA LEU A 114 -0.32 1.03 -11.79
C LEU A 114 -0.13 2.13 -10.77
N TRP A 115 -0.92 2.14 -9.71
CA TRP A 115 -0.85 3.18 -8.70
C TRP A 115 -0.63 2.59 -7.31
N SER A 116 0.37 3.12 -6.61
CA SER A 116 0.52 2.93 -5.17
C SER A 116 -0.05 4.16 -4.45
N PRO A 117 -1.20 4.05 -3.77
CA PRO A 117 -1.76 5.12 -2.96
C PRO A 117 -0.80 5.62 -1.89
N TRP A 118 -0.02 4.70 -1.34
CA TRP A 118 0.90 4.89 -0.23
C TRP A 118 2.16 5.64 -0.63
N LEU A 119 2.74 5.26 -1.78
CA LEU A 119 3.93 5.91 -2.32
C LEU A 119 3.60 7.18 -3.11
N ARG A 120 2.30 7.47 -3.32
CA ARG A 120 1.81 8.54 -4.21
C ARG A 120 2.42 8.45 -5.62
N GLN A 121 2.80 7.25 -6.02
CA GLN A 121 3.47 6.99 -7.29
C GLN A 121 2.50 6.29 -8.24
N ALA A 122 2.35 6.87 -9.43
CA ALA A 122 1.58 6.28 -10.51
C ALA A 122 2.54 6.00 -11.69
N ASN A 123 2.67 4.73 -12.05
CA ASN A 123 3.43 4.30 -13.20
C ASN A 123 2.45 3.93 -14.33
N LEU A 124 2.68 4.48 -15.51
CA LEU A 124 1.89 4.16 -16.69
C LEU A 124 2.54 2.99 -17.42
N ILE A 125 1.83 1.88 -17.48
CA ILE A 125 2.19 0.74 -18.32
C ILE A 125 1.62 1.04 -19.70
N LYS A 126 2.49 1.49 -20.61
CA LYS A 126 2.18 1.69 -22.02
C LYS A 126 2.19 0.34 -22.70
N LEU A 127 1.04 -0.11 -23.19
CA LEU A 127 0.95 -1.32 -23.98
C LEU A 127 1.06 -0.95 -25.47
N SER A 128 1.84 -1.74 -26.21
CA SER A 128 2.10 -1.53 -27.64
C SER A 128 0.80 -1.60 -28.45
N VAL A 129 0.62 -0.62 -29.33
CA VAL A 129 -0.53 -0.47 -30.22
C VAL A 129 -0.66 -1.71 -31.12
N GLY A 130 -1.87 -2.27 -31.22
CA GLY A 130 -2.21 -3.29 -32.23
C GLY A 130 -2.52 -4.70 -31.71
N LYS A 131 -2.48 -4.95 -30.40
CA LYS A 131 -3.01 -6.19 -29.80
C LYS A 131 -3.98 -5.84 -28.68
N GLU A 132 -5.19 -6.40 -28.73
CA GLU A 132 -6.07 -6.39 -27.57
C GLU A 132 -5.38 -7.16 -26.45
N PHE A 133 -4.97 -6.45 -25.40
CA PHE A 133 -4.41 -7.07 -24.21
C PHE A 133 -5.20 -6.62 -22.99
N ASN A 134 -5.74 -7.58 -22.26
CA ASN A 134 -6.38 -7.35 -20.97
C ASN A 134 -5.43 -7.82 -19.87
N VAL A 135 -4.99 -6.90 -19.01
CA VAL A 135 -4.32 -7.28 -17.76
C VAL A 135 -5.37 -7.96 -16.88
N PHE A 136 -5.15 -9.19 -16.43
CA PHE A 136 -6.10 -9.88 -15.53
C PHE A 136 -5.67 -9.80 -14.06
N GLY A 137 -4.38 -9.70 -13.78
CA GLY A 137 -3.84 -9.51 -12.44
C GLY A 137 -2.33 -9.26 -12.47
N LEU A 138 -1.75 -9.06 -11.29
CA LEU A 138 -0.32 -9.22 -11.03
C LEU A 138 -0.12 -10.45 -10.15
N GLY A 139 1.05 -11.06 -10.30
CA GLY A 139 1.60 -11.99 -9.33
C GLY A 139 3.08 -11.73 -9.19
N TYR A 140 3.66 -12.18 -8.09
CA TYR A 140 5.10 -12.31 -8.00
C TYR A 140 5.54 -13.52 -8.83
N ASP A 141 6.65 -13.39 -9.55
CA ASP A 141 7.31 -14.57 -10.09
C ASP A 141 7.77 -15.41 -8.89
N ASN A 142 7.26 -16.64 -8.80
CA ASN A 142 7.71 -17.60 -7.81
C ASN A 142 9.14 -18.05 -8.19
N SER A 143 10.13 -17.22 -7.89
CA SER A 143 11.56 -17.55 -7.96
C SER A 143 12.16 -17.58 -6.57
#